data_AF-A0A3D5B9N0-F1
#
_entry.id   AF-A0A3D5B9N0-F1
#
_cell.length_a   1.000
_cell.length_b   1.000
_cell.length_c   1.000
_cell.angle_alpha   90.00
_cell.angle_beta   90.00
_cell.angle_gamma   90.00
#
_symmetry.space_group_name_H-M   'P 1'
#
loop_
_entity.id
_entity.type
_entity.pdbx_description
1 polymer ?
#
loop_
_entity_poly.entity_id
_entity_poly.type
_entity_poly.pdbx_seq_one_letter_code
_entity_poly.pdbx_strand_id
1 'polypeptide(L)'
;MKNRLLQAYKQAPWRVQMQWIGLFLLALVILAALAGLYLSINSKAATAGRSIQFLESNIEAINNNIAELTTDLAEAKSIERMKTRARELGFTLINPQSAVYLQVPGYVPEDEMVLAPPRVNIINETPIIQSAYKDSLWDWLAKNIWLIPGSSSEEGGVQ
;
A
#
# COMPACT_ATOMS: atom_id res chain seq x y z
N MET A 1 -58.26 -44.40 -33.54
CA MET A 1 -57.26 -44.49 -34.62
C MET A 1 -57.38 -43.29 -35.55
N LYS A 2 -56.24 -42.86 -36.12
CA LYS A 2 -56.01 -41.86 -37.18
C LYS A 2 -55.75 -40.41 -36.76
N ASN A 3 -54.47 -40.15 -36.49
CA ASN A 3 -53.82 -38.84 -36.59
C ASN A 3 -53.78 -38.44 -38.07
N ARG A 4 -54.58 -37.44 -38.48
CA ARG A 4 -54.62 -36.97 -39.87
C ARG A 4 -53.76 -35.72 -40.04
N LEU A 5 -52.61 -35.95 -40.64
CA LEU A 5 -51.89 -35.14 -41.62
C LEU A 5 -52.62 -33.85 -42.07
N LEU A 6 -52.24 -32.71 -41.48
CA LEU A 6 -52.20 -31.43 -42.19
C LEU A 6 -50.84 -30.80 -41.94
N GLN A 7 -49.85 -31.44 -42.56
CA GLN A 7 -48.52 -30.92 -42.77
C GLN A 7 -48.59 -29.91 -43.92
N ALA A 8 -49.09 -28.70 -43.63
CA ALA A 8 -49.08 -27.59 -44.56
C ALA A 8 -48.17 -26.50 -43.97
N TYR A 9 -47.23 -26.05 -44.78
CA TYR A 9 -46.20 -25.05 -44.48
C TYR A 9 -44.92 -25.57 -43.80
N LYS A 10 -44.20 -26.46 -44.49
CA LYS A 10 -42.74 -26.42 -44.40
C LYS A 10 -42.32 -25.05 -44.93
N GLN A 11 -41.90 -24.15 -44.04
CA GLN A 11 -41.18 -22.94 -44.41
C GLN A 11 -40.15 -23.29 -45.50
N ALA A 12 -40.10 -22.50 -46.58
CA ALA A 12 -39.18 -22.74 -47.69
C ALA A 12 -37.77 -23.01 -47.13
N PRO A 13 -37.23 -24.24 -47.24
CA PRO A 13 -36.02 -24.66 -46.53
C PRO A 13 -34.80 -23.78 -46.85
N TRP A 14 -34.84 -23.09 -47.99
CA TRP A 14 -33.86 -22.11 -48.43
C TRP A 14 -33.64 -20.95 -47.44
N ARG A 15 -34.66 -20.50 -46.69
CA ARG A 15 -34.51 -19.40 -45.71
C ARG A 15 -33.71 -19.84 -44.49
N VAL A 16 -33.92 -21.08 -44.05
CA VAL A 16 -33.20 -21.67 -42.91
C VAL A 16 -31.73 -21.86 -43.28
N GLN A 17 -31.44 -22.32 -44.51
CA GLN A 17 -30.06 -22.43 -45.01
C GLN A 17 -29.35 -21.07 -45.06
N MET A 18 -30.02 -20.01 -45.56
CA MET A 18 -29.49 -18.65 -45.55
C MET A 18 -29.27 -18.09 -44.13
N GLN A 19 -30.12 -18.44 -43.17
CA GLN A 19 -29.99 -17.99 -41.77
C GLN A 19 -28.78 -18.63 -41.08
N TRP A 20 -28.53 -19.92 -41.33
CA TRP A 20 -27.34 -20.60 -40.81
C TRP A 20 -26.04 -20.07 -41.43
N ILE A 21 -26.04 -19.76 -42.73
CA ILE A 21 -24.87 -19.12 -43.36
C ILE A 21 -24.61 -17.74 -42.75
N GLY A 22 -25.66 -16.96 -42.49
CA GLY A 22 -25.55 -15.65 -41.85
C GLY A 22 -25.06 -15.73 -40.40
N LEU A 23 -25.58 -16.68 -39.63
CA LEU A 23 -25.12 -16.93 -38.25
C LEU A 23 -23.66 -17.40 -38.20
N PHE A 24 -23.25 -18.26 -39.13
CA PHE A 24 -21.86 -18.68 -39.25
C PHE A 24 -20.94 -17.51 -39.57
N LEU A 25 -21.34 -16.66 -40.52
CA LEU A 25 -20.56 -15.49 -40.91
C LEU A 25 -20.50 -14.45 -39.77
N LEU A 26 -21.59 -14.25 -39.03
CA LEU A 26 -21.63 -13.43 -37.82
C LEU A 26 -20.65 -13.97 -36.76
N ALA A 27 -20.69 -15.27 -36.49
CA ALA A 27 -19.79 -15.91 -35.53
C ALA A 27 -18.32 -15.75 -35.94
N LEU A 28 -18.02 -15.89 -37.24
CA LEU A 28 -16.68 -15.69 -37.78
C LEU A 28 -16.19 -14.26 -37.60
N VAL A 29 -17.04 -13.26 -37.85
CA VAL A 29 -16.71 -11.84 -37.62
C VAL A 29 -16.44 -11.56 -36.16
N ILE A 30 -17.27 -12.10 -35.25
CA ILE A 30 -17.05 -11.97 -33.79
C ILE A 30 -15.71 -12.61 -33.39
N LEU A 31 -15.41 -13.80 -33.91
CA LEU A 31 -14.14 -14.49 -33.64
C LEU A 31 -12.94 -13.68 -34.14
N ALA A 32 -13.04 -13.11 -35.34
CA ALA A 32 -12.00 -12.25 -35.92
C ALA A 32 -11.79 -10.96 -35.11
N ALA A 33 -12.88 -10.35 -34.63
CA ALA A 33 -12.81 -9.16 -33.77
C ALA A 33 -12.14 -9.48 -32.42
N LEU A 34 -12.48 -10.62 -31.79
CA LEU A 34 -11.85 -11.10 -30.57
C LEU A 34 -10.35 -11.35 -30.78
N ALA A 35 -9.98 -12.00 -31.88
CA ALA A 35 -8.58 -12.25 -32.23
C ALA A 35 -7.80 -10.94 -32.44
N GLY A 36 -8.39 -9.97 -33.15
CA GLY A 36 -7.79 -8.65 -33.37
C GLY A 36 -7.60 -7.87 -32.06
N LEU A 37 -8.60 -7.89 -31.18
CA LEU A 37 -8.51 -7.25 -29.86
C LEU A 37 -7.44 -7.91 -28.99
N TYR A 38 -7.41 -9.24 -28.96
CA TYR A 38 -6.43 -10.01 -28.19
C TYR A 38 -4.99 -9.70 -28.64
N LEU A 39 -4.75 -9.62 -29.95
CA LEU A 39 -3.45 -9.24 -30.51
C LEU A 39 -3.09 -7.78 -30.18
N SER A 40 -4.06 -6.86 -30.23
CA SER A 40 -3.86 -5.44 -29.93
C SER A 40 -3.45 -5.21 -28.47
N ILE A 41 -4.07 -5.91 -27.51
CA ILE A 41 -3.75 -5.81 -26.08
C ILE A 41 -2.30 -6.26 -25.80
N ASN A 42 -1.86 -7.35 -26.43
CA ASN A 42 -0.51 -7.89 -26.23
C ASN A 42 0.58 -6.93 -26.72
N SER A 43 0.33 -6.14 -27.78
CA SER A 43 1.30 -5.17 -28.31
C SER A 43 1.58 -4.00 -27.37
N LYS A 44 0.56 -3.55 -26.62
CA LYS A 44 0.69 -2.42 -25.67
C LYS A 44 1.48 -2.80 -24.43
N ALA A 45 1.38 -4.07 -23.99
CA ALA A 45 2.11 -4.60 -22.86
C ALA A 45 3.64 -4.61 -23.10
N ALA A 46 4.09 -4.92 -24.32
CA ALA A 46 5.52 -4.97 -24.64
C ALA A 46 6.20 -3.58 -24.56
N THR A 47 5.51 -2.52 -25.01
CA THR A 47 6.03 -1.15 -24.94
C THR A 47 6.06 -0.63 -23.50
N ALA A 48 4.98 -0.85 -22.75
CA ALA A 48 4.92 -0.48 -21.33
C ALA A 48 5.99 -1.22 -20.50
N GLY A 49 6.21 -2.51 -20.76
CA GLY A 49 7.23 -3.31 -20.10
C GLY A 49 8.66 -2.80 -20.32
N ARG A 50 8.99 -2.35 -21.54
CA ARG A 50 10.31 -1.73 -21.82
C ARG A 50 10.50 -0.41 -21.09
N SER A 51 9.46 0.41 -21.01
CA SER A 51 9.52 1.65 -20.22
C SER A 51 9.76 1.35 -18.75
N ILE A 52 9.06 0.36 -18.17
CA ILE A 52 9.27 -0.06 -16.78
C ILE A 52 10.71 -0.51 -16.55
N GLN A 53 11.27 -1.35 -17.42
CA GLN A 53 12.67 -1.79 -17.32
C GLN A 53 13.64 -0.62 -17.39
N PHE A 54 13.38 0.37 -18.25
CA PHE A 54 14.20 1.57 -18.33
C PHE A 54 14.12 2.37 -17.03
N LEU A 55 12.91 2.61 -16.49
CA LEU A 55 12.73 3.32 -15.23
C LEU A 55 13.45 2.61 -14.08
N GLU A 56 13.33 1.28 -13.98
CA GLU A 56 14.00 0.47 -12.96
C GLU A 56 15.53 0.63 -13.03
N SER A 57 16.10 0.56 -14.23
CA SER A 57 17.54 0.77 -14.44
C SER A 57 18.00 2.18 -14.04
N ASN A 58 17.16 3.21 -14.27
CA ASN A 58 17.47 4.58 -13.82
C ASN A 58 17.42 4.68 -12.29
N ILE A 59 16.45 4.05 -11.65
CA ILE A 59 16.33 4.02 -10.18
C ILE A 59 17.57 3.36 -9.57
N GLU A 60 17.99 2.21 -10.11
CA GLU A 60 19.19 1.51 -9.66
C GLU A 60 20.46 2.37 -9.81
N ALA A 61 20.63 3.02 -10.95
CA ALA A 61 21.78 3.90 -11.20
C ALA A 61 21.82 5.08 -10.21
N ILE A 62 20.67 5.69 -9.91
CA ILE A 62 20.58 6.79 -8.94
C ILE A 62 20.87 6.30 -7.52
N ASN A 63 20.33 5.15 -7.12
CA ASN A 63 20.58 4.58 -5.79
C ASN A 63 22.05 4.25 -5.57
N ASN A 64 22.72 3.70 -6.59
CA ASN A 64 24.15 3.44 -6.53
C ASN A 64 24.95 4.74 -6.35
N ASN A 65 24.58 5.82 -7.05
CA ASN A 65 25.22 7.13 -6.88
C ASN A 65 25.01 7.71 -5.47
N ILE A 66 23.79 7.59 -4.91
CA ILE A 66 23.50 8.01 -3.54
C ILE A 66 24.37 7.23 -2.54
N ALA A 67 24.52 5.91 -2.74
CA ALA A 67 25.33 5.07 -1.86
C ALA A 67 26.81 5.45 -1.91
N GLU A 68 27.34 5.75 -3.10
CA GLU A 68 28.71 6.25 -3.30
C GLU A 68 28.91 7.59 -2.57
N LEU A 69 28.05 8.59 -2.84
CA LEU A 69 28.13 9.91 -2.21
C LEU A 69 27.97 9.85 -0.68
N THR A 70 27.13 8.93 -0.18
CA THR A 70 26.94 8.74 1.26
C THR A 70 28.20 8.17 1.90
N THR A 71 28.85 7.22 1.23
CA THR A 71 30.15 6.66 1.64
C THR A 71 31.22 7.75 1.69
N ASP A 72 31.34 8.55 0.64
CA ASP A 72 32.31 9.65 0.56
C ASP A 72 32.07 10.70 1.65
N LEU A 73 30.81 11.05 1.89
CA LEU A 73 30.45 11.98 2.95
C LEU A 73 30.79 11.42 4.33
N ALA A 74 30.51 10.14 4.57
CA ALA A 74 30.82 9.47 5.83
C ALA A 74 32.34 9.41 6.05
N GLU A 75 33.12 9.15 5.00
CA GLU A 75 34.58 9.19 5.06
C GLU A 75 35.08 10.61 5.38
N ALA A 76 34.59 11.62 4.66
CA ALA A 76 34.99 13.01 4.86
C ALA A 76 34.63 13.54 6.26
N LYS A 77 33.47 13.14 6.79
CA LYS A 77 33.00 13.48 8.15
C LYS A 77 33.52 12.52 9.22
N SER A 78 34.31 11.51 8.86
CA SER A 78 34.77 10.53 9.83
C SER A 78 35.61 11.20 10.91
N ILE A 79 35.33 10.82 12.16
CA ILE A 79 36.06 11.31 13.33
C ILE A 79 37.57 11.06 13.17
N GLU A 80 37.95 9.96 12.52
CA GLU A 80 39.36 9.62 12.30
C GLU A 80 40.06 10.57 11.31
N ARG A 81 39.40 10.97 10.21
CA ARG A 81 39.91 12.02 9.30
C ARG A 81 40.01 13.37 10.03
N MET A 82 38.98 13.73 10.82
CA MET A 82 38.99 14.97 11.61
C MET A 82 40.11 15.00 12.66
N LYS A 83 40.29 13.92 13.42
CA LYS A 83 41.37 13.79 14.41
C LYS A 83 42.75 13.85 13.77
N THR A 84 42.92 13.22 12.61
CA THR A 84 44.19 13.24 11.88
C THR A 84 44.52 14.65 11.42
N ARG A 85 43.58 15.34 10.79
CA ARG A 85 43.73 16.75 10.41
C ARG A 85 43.99 17.66 11.61
N ALA A 86 43.30 17.45 12.73
CA ALA A 86 43.52 18.21 13.96
C ALA A 86 44.97 18.05 14.46
N ARG A 87 45.50 16.83 14.46
CA ARG A 87 46.91 16.56 14.81
C ARG A 87 47.90 17.21 13.85
N GLU A 88 47.64 17.17 12.54
CA GLU A 88 48.46 17.83 11.52
C GLU A 88 48.50 19.36 11.70
N LEU A 89 47.41 19.95 12.18
CA LEU A 89 47.31 21.37 12.52
C LEU A 89 47.93 21.71 13.89
N GLY A 90 48.48 20.72 14.61
CA GLY A 90 49.12 20.90 15.91
C GLY A 90 48.15 20.91 17.10
N PHE A 91 46.88 20.57 16.90
CA PHE A 91 45.94 20.40 18.02
C PHE A 91 46.23 19.11 18.78
N THR A 92 46.05 19.18 20.10
CA THR A 92 46.18 18.06 21.03
C THR A 92 44.90 17.91 21.84
N LEU A 93 44.68 16.72 22.42
CA LEU A 93 43.56 16.55 23.34
C LEU A 93 43.81 17.38 24.60
N ILE A 94 42.84 18.22 24.95
CA ILE A 94 42.90 19.03 26.17
C ILE A 94 42.64 18.17 27.41
N ASN A 95 43.40 18.41 28.48
CA ASN A 95 43.08 17.85 29.79
C ASN A 95 41.96 18.70 30.42
N PRO A 96 40.81 18.11 30.82
CA PRO A 96 39.70 18.84 31.44
C PRO A 96 40.08 19.65 32.68
N GLN A 97 41.11 19.22 33.43
CA GLN A 97 41.59 19.93 34.62
C GLN A 97 42.35 21.22 34.29
N SER A 98 42.79 21.39 33.04
CA SER A 98 43.50 22.57 32.55
C SER A 98 42.63 23.50 31.70
N ALA A 99 41.35 23.15 31.49
CA ALA A 99 40.46 23.91 30.65
C ALA A 99 39.98 25.19 31.35
N VAL A 100 40.01 26.32 30.62
CA VAL A 100 39.40 27.58 31.05
C VAL A 100 38.00 27.65 30.45
N TYR A 101 36.99 27.79 31.31
CA TYR A 101 35.59 27.83 30.90
C TYR A 101 35.12 29.27 30.74
N LEU A 102 34.57 29.60 29.57
CA LEU A 102 33.93 30.88 29.29
C LEU A 102 32.41 30.70 29.31
N GLN A 103 31.71 31.48 30.14
CA GLN A 103 30.25 31.52 30.10
C GLN A 103 29.80 32.33 28.89
N VAL A 104 29.02 31.73 28.01
CA VAL A 104 28.41 32.40 26.86
C VAL A 104 26.98 32.80 27.25
N PRO A 105 26.68 34.11 27.40
CA PRO A 105 25.34 34.56 27.77
C PRO A 105 24.29 34.11 26.75
N GLY A 106 23.18 33.55 27.23
CA GLY A 106 22.09 33.08 26.37
C GLY A 106 22.31 31.70 25.73
N TYR A 107 23.37 30.98 26.09
CA TYR A 107 23.55 29.59 25.66
C TYR A 107 22.50 28.69 26.33
N VAL A 108 21.63 28.11 25.51
CA VAL A 108 20.70 27.05 25.93
C VAL A 108 21.39 25.73 25.56
N PRO A 109 21.83 24.92 26.53
CA PRO A 109 22.42 23.62 26.22
C PRO A 109 21.41 22.77 25.44
N GLU A 110 21.88 22.04 24.42
CA GLU A 110 21.08 20.97 23.83
C GLU A 110 20.70 19.99 24.94
N ASP A 111 19.42 19.64 25.01
CA ASP A 111 18.91 18.66 25.98
C ASP A 111 19.81 17.42 25.93
N GLU A 112 20.36 17.04 27.09
CA GLU A 112 21.26 15.90 27.20
C GLU A 112 20.61 14.72 26.48
N MET A 113 21.27 14.22 25.43
CA MET A 113 20.77 13.07 24.68
C MET A 113 20.62 11.92 25.68
N VAL A 114 19.37 11.61 26.04
CA VAL A 114 19.05 10.55 27.00
C VAL A 114 19.44 9.22 26.35
N LEU A 115 20.68 8.78 26.58
CA LEU A 115 21.28 7.58 25.96
C LEU A 115 20.55 6.28 26.35
N ALA A 116 19.74 6.33 27.40
CA ALA A 116 18.76 5.30 27.72
C ALA A 116 17.59 5.95 28.45
N PRO A 117 16.33 5.69 28.07
CA PRO A 117 15.21 6.06 28.92
C PRO A 117 15.41 5.42 30.30
N PRO A 118 15.02 6.11 31.39
CA PRO A 118 15.01 5.48 32.71
C PRO A 118 14.28 4.13 32.59
N ARG A 119 14.82 3.06 33.18
CA ARG A 119 14.11 1.77 33.27
C ARG A 119 12.89 1.97 34.19
N VAL A 120 11.80 2.46 33.62
CA VAL A 120 10.53 2.55 34.32
C VAL A 120 9.87 1.19 34.13
N ASN A 121 9.92 0.34 35.16
CA ASN A 121 9.06 -0.84 35.24
C ASN A 121 7.63 -0.36 35.49
N ILE A 122 7.01 0.26 34.48
CA ILE A 122 5.58 0.53 34.53
C ILE A 122 4.90 -0.72 33.99
N ILE A 123 4.55 -1.62 34.90
CA ILE A 123 3.53 -2.62 34.62
C ILE A 123 2.20 -1.86 34.61
N ASN A 124 1.92 -1.17 33.50
CA ASN A 124 0.58 -0.64 33.23
C ASN A 124 -0.29 -1.79 32.74
N GLU A 125 -0.67 -2.68 33.65
CA GLU A 125 -1.78 -3.62 33.42
C GLU A 125 -3.11 -2.88 33.59
N THR A 126 -3.36 -1.89 32.74
CA THR A 126 -4.73 -1.52 32.41
C THR A 126 -4.96 -1.99 30.99
N PRO A 127 -5.71 -3.10 30.80
CA PRO A 127 -6.09 -3.51 29.46
C PRO A 127 -6.88 -2.37 28.83
N ILE A 128 -6.29 -1.68 27.85
CA ILE A 128 -6.98 -0.71 26.99
C ILE A 128 -7.83 -1.51 26.01
N ILE A 129 -8.79 -2.26 26.55
CA ILE A 129 -9.80 -2.94 25.75
C ILE A 129 -10.95 -1.94 25.65
N GLN A 130 -11.14 -1.38 24.45
CA GLN A 130 -12.28 -0.52 24.14
C GLN A 130 -13.57 -1.30 24.49
N SER A 131 -14.57 -0.64 25.07
CA SER A 131 -15.81 -1.30 25.52
C SER A 131 -16.48 -2.12 24.42
N ALA A 132 -16.36 -1.69 23.16
CA ALA A 132 -16.85 -2.41 21.98
C ALA A 132 -16.30 -3.85 21.82
N TYR A 133 -15.14 -4.17 22.40
CA TYR A 133 -14.58 -5.54 22.41
C TYR A 133 -14.97 -6.35 23.65
N LYS A 134 -15.65 -5.73 24.62
CA LYS A 134 -16.26 -6.42 25.77
C LYS A 134 -17.70 -6.83 25.49
N ASP A 135 -18.31 -6.27 24.46
CA ASP A 135 -19.65 -6.62 24.03
C ASP A 135 -19.66 -8.04 23.46
N SER A 136 -20.55 -8.89 23.99
CA SER A 136 -20.70 -10.27 23.51
C SER A 136 -21.35 -10.27 22.12
N LEU A 137 -20.89 -11.17 21.24
CA LEU A 137 -21.53 -11.42 19.94
C LEU A 137 -23.04 -11.70 20.07
N TRP A 138 -23.46 -12.29 21.19
CA TRP A 138 -24.87 -12.52 21.51
C TRP A 138 -25.65 -11.23 21.79
N ASP A 139 -25.02 -10.25 22.41
CA ASP A 139 -25.63 -8.94 22.74
C ASP A 139 -25.85 -8.12 21.46
N TRP A 140 -24.86 -8.11 20.57
CA TRP A 140 -25.00 -7.52 19.24
C TRP A 140 -26.11 -8.22 18.44
N LEU A 141 -26.15 -9.55 18.45
CA LEU A 141 -27.13 -10.33 17.69
C LEU A 141 -28.57 -10.06 18.17
N ALA A 142 -28.79 -10.04 19.49
CA ALA A 142 -30.09 -9.70 20.06
C ALA A 142 -30.52 -8.29 19.67
N LYS A 143 -29.62 -7.30 19.77
CA LYS A 143 -29.91 -5.92 19.39
C LYS A 143 -30.28 -5.79 17.92
N ASN A 144 -29.59 -6.49 17.02
CA ASN A 144 -29.77 -6.29 15.59
C ASN A 144 -30.91 -7.13 14.98
N ILE A 145 -31.27 -8.26 15.61
CA ILE A 145 -32.28 -9.18 15.09
C ILE A 145 -33.63 -9.02 15.79
N TRP A 146 -33.64 -8.68 17.09
CA TRP A 146 -34.87 -8.65 17.89
C TRP A 146 -35.52 -7.27 18.00
N LEU A 147 -34.86 -6.19 17.56
CA LEU A 147 -35.49 -4.88 17.36
C LEU A 147 -36.35 -4.92 16.07
N ILE A 148 -37.53 -5.50 16.19
CA ILE A 148 -38.67 -5.21 15.31
C ILE A 148 -38.94 -3.69 15.42
N PRO A 149 -39.03 -2.93 14.31
CA PRO A 149 -39.31 -1.50 14.39
C PRO A 149 -40.80 -1.33 14.72
N GLY A 150 -41.12 -1.23 16.00
CA GLY A 150 -42.52 -1.14 16.41
C GLY A 150 -42.78 -1.14 17.91
N SER A 151 -42.13 -0.24 18.66
CA SER A 151 -42.74 0.38 19.86
C SER A 151 -41.89 1.55 20.37
N SER A 152 -42.19 2.73 19.84
CA SER A 152 -41.84 4.01 20.48
C SER A 152 -42.96 4.40 21.45
N SER A 153 -42.63 4.51 22.75
CA SER A 153 -43.20 5.43 23.76
C SER A 153 -42.89 4.84 25.15
N GLU A 154 -41.91 5.36 25.87
CA GLU A 154 -42.02 6.44 26.89
C GLU A 154 -42.15 5.87 28.31
N GLU A 155 -41.10 6.09 29.10
CA GLU A 155 -41.06 6.42 30.54
C GLU A 155 -39.55 6.38 30.90
N GLY A 156 -38.84 7.42 31.34
CA GLY A 156 -39.22 8.67 31.98
C GLY A 156 -38.54 8.76 33.35
N GLY A 157 -37.47 9.58 33.46
CA GLY A 157 -36.92 10.14 34.71
C GLY A 157 -36.19 9.15 35.63
N VAL A 158 -34.90 9.31 35.96
CA VAL A 158 -34.31 10.37 36.79
C VAL A 158 -35.20 10.75 37.97
N GLN A 159 -34.99 10.09 39.11
CA GLN A 159 -34.69 10.72 40.40
C GLN A 159 -33.67 9.83 41.13
#